data_AF-A0A7W1XWL6-F1
#
_entry.id   AF-A0A7W1XWL6-F1
#
_cell.length_a   1.000
_cell.length_b   1.000
_cell.length_c   1.000
_cell.angle_alpha   90.00
_cell.angle_beta   90.00
_cell.angle_gamma   90.00
#
_symmetry.space_group_name_H-M   'P 1'
#
loop_
_entity.id
_entity.type
_entity.pdbx_description
1 polymer ?
#
loop_
_entity_poly.entity_id
_entity_poly.type
_entity_poly.pdbx_seq_one_letter_code
_entity_poly.pdbx_strand_id
1 'polypeptide(L)'
;QSCANALMDVATAKLITPVEEALQKDVLMEVWVERELVLLLAKLGQRQRVDRWMFDLQKQADQVPNTATLPAILDALTRLGDLQFRSGLIREASETHQKRIDLLGDIARRVRPELRPGLVDEQWAIHYNLACCFSLLGEAEKGLQALETSLASTTIRLEMALVDGDLKLLRERDEWPAWVARMQSESGQSRPEEAPTEGEGERR
;
A
#
# COMPACT_ATOMS: atom_id res chain seq x y z
N GLN A 1 0.25 7.83 18.46
CA GLN A 1 -0.54 6.57 18.37
C GLN A 1 -1.36 6.65 17.09
N SER A 2 -1.04 5.82 16.11
CA SER A 2 -1.82 5.69 14.87
C SER A 2 -3.06 4.83 15.14
N CYS A 3 -4.21 5.20 14.57
CA CYS A 3 -5.48 4.47 14.71
C CYS A 3 -5.43 3.03 14.17
N ALA A 4 -4.37 2.64 13.46
CA ALA A 4 -4.12 1.26 12.99
C ALA A 4 -3.77 0.26 14.11
N ASN A 5 -3.64 0.72 15.37
CA ASN A 5 -3.19 -0.12 16.49
C ASN A 5 -4.24 -0.28 17.62
N ALA A 6 -5.50 0.15 17.44
CA ALA A 6 -6.48 0.13 18.53
C ALA A 6 -6.82 -1.29 19.03
N LEU A 7 -6.77 -2.31 18.16
CA LEU A 7 -6.97 -3.72 18.54
C LEU A 7 -5.69 -4.40 19.04
N MET A 8 -4.52 -3.79 18.82
CA MET A 8 -3.23 -4.32 19.27
C MET A 8 -3.13 -4.39 20.80
N ASP A 9 -3.78 -3.49 21.54
CA ASP A 9 -3.69 -3.45 23.00
C ASP A 9 -4.73 -4.34 23.71
N VAL A 10 -5.69 -4.92 22.98
CA VAL A 10 -6.84 -5.64 23.56
C VAL A 10 -7.02 -7.07 23.02
N ALA A 11 -6.17 -7.50 22.09
CA ALA A 11 -6.26 -8.81 21.43
C ALA A 11 -6.24 -9.99 22.43
N THR A 12 -7.38 -10.66 22.57
CA THR A 12 -7.55 -11.91 23.33
C THR A 12 -8.32 -12.91 22.46
N ALA A 13 -8.13 -14.22 22.70
CA ALA A 13 -8.81 -15.27 21.93
C ALA A 13 -10.35 -15.16 21.92
N LYS A 14 -10.93 -14.47 22.91
CA LYS A 14 -12.36 -14.20 23.03
C LYS A 14 -12.89 -13.22 21.97
N LEU A 15 -12.00 -12.47 21.30
CA LEU A 15 -12.36 -11.52 20.24
C LEU A 15 -12.43 -12.16 18.85
N ILE A 16 -11.92 -13.38 18.65
CA ILE A 16 -11.89 -14.05 17.33
C ILE A 16 -13.33 -14.23 16.80
N THR A 17 -14.18 -14.93 17.55
CA THR A 17 -15.55 -15.27 17.08
C THR A 17 -16.42 -14.04 16.84
N PRO A 18 -16.45 -13.00 17.70
CA PRO A 18 -17.19 -11.77 17.43
C PRO A 18 -16.70 -11.01 16.18
N VAL A 19 -15.39 -11.01 15.93
CA VAL A 19 -14.79 -10.38 14.73
C VAL A 19 -15.15 -11.17 13.47
N GLU A 20 -15.11 -12.51 13.51
CA GLU A 20 -15.55 -13.38 12.42
C GLU A 20 -17.05 -13.26 12.13
N GLU A 21 -17.88 -13.17 13.17
CA GLU A 21 -19.34 -12.97 13.03
C GLU A 21 -19.69 -11.58 12.47
N ALA A 22 -18.91 -10.55 12.82
CA ALA A 22 -19.04 -9.23 12.23
C ALA A 22 -18.63 -9.23 10.74
N LEU A 23 -17.56 -9.95 10.38
CA LEU A 23 -17.11 -10.14 9.00
C LEU A 23 -18.20 -10.75 8.12
N GLN A 24 -18.96 -11.73 8.63
CA GLN A 24 -20.03 -12.38 7.87
C GLN A 24 -21.29 -11.51 7.68
N LYS A 25 -21.47 -10.49 8.53
CA LYS A 25 -22.71 -9.68 8.56
C LYS A 25 -22.60 -8.35 7.82
N ASP A 26 -21.40 -7.82 7.63
CA ASP A 26 -21.19 -6.52 6.99
C ASP A 26 -20.06 -6.55 5.95
N VAL A 27 -20.46 -6.64 4.68
CA VAL A 27 -19.57 -6.66 3.51
C VAL A 27 -18.77 -5.35 3.37
N LEU A 28 -19.26 -4.23 3.90
CA LEU A 28 -18.55 -2.94 3.84
C LEU A 28 -17.41 -2.86 4.85
N MET A 29 -17.41 -3.72 5.87
CA MET A 29 -16.36 -3.83 6.87
C MET A 29 -15.30 -4.88 6.51
N GLU A 30 -15.52 -5.67 5.45
CA GLU A 30 -14.72 -6.84 5.07
C GLU A 30 -13.22 -6.53 5.00
N VAL A 31 -12.81 -5.48 4.30
CA VAL A 31 -11.38 -5.13 4.12
C VAL A 31 -10.70 -4.68 5.43
N TRP A 32 -11.42 -3.99 6.32
CA TRP A 32 -10.85 -3.54 7.60
C TRP A 32 -10.81 -4.67 8.61
N VAL A 33 -11.87 -5.47 8.68
CA VAL A 33 -12.00 -6.59 9.62
C VAL A 33 -11.09 -7.76 9.24
N GLU A 34 -10.88 -8.02 7.95
CA GLU A 34 -9.90 -9.02 7.47
C GLU A 34 -8.47 -8.65 7.92
N ARG A 35 -8.09 -7.37 7.78
CA ARG A 35 -6.79 -6.83 8.22
C ARG A 35 -6.58 -6.95 9.73
N GLU A 36 -7.62 -6.67 10.51
CA GLU A 36 -7.58 -6.77 11.97
C GLU A 36 -7.60 -8.22 12.45
N LEU A 37 -8.36 -9.11 11.78
CA LEU A 37 -8.40 -10.53 12.06
C LEU A 37 -7.04 -11.20 11.81
N VAL A 38 -6.34 -10.81 10.75
CA VAL A 38 -4.97 -11.27 10.47
C VAL A 38 -4.01 -10.92 11.60
N LEU A 39 -3.98 -9.65 12.03
CA LEU A 39 -3.12 -9.21 13.14
C LEU A 39 -3.47 -9.96 14.42
N LEU A 40 -4.76 -10.15 14.67
CA LEU A 40 -5.26 -10.84 15.85
C LEU A 40 -4.90 -12.33 15.84
N LEU A 41 -5.04 -13.03 14.70
CA LEU A 41 -4.66 -14.44 14.55
C LEU A 41 -3.15 -14.66 14.65
N ALA A 42 -2.34 -13.80 14.00
CA ALA A 42 -0.89 -13.86 14.09
C ALA A 42 -0.40 -13.65 15.53
N LYS A 43 -0.95 -12.66 16.24
CA LYS A 43 -0.60 -12.36 17.64
C LYS A 43 -1.04 -13.45 18.61
N LEU A 44 -2.18 -14.11 18.35
CA LEU A 44 -2.70 -15.18 19.21
C LEU A 44 -2.07 -16.56 18.93
N GLY A 45 -1.03 -16.63 18.11
CA GLY A 45 -0.34 -17.88 17.81
C GLY A 45 -1.15 -18.87 16.97
N GLN A 46 -2.22 -18.41 16.29
CA GLN A 46 -3.05 -19.20 15.37
C GLN A 46 -2.36 -19.36 14.01
N ARG A 47 -1.06 -19.71 14.03
CA ARG A 47 -0.17 -19.70 12.87
C ARG A 47 -0.66 -20.63 11.76
N GLN A 48 -1.20 -21.80 12.10
CA GLN A 48 -1.76 -22.74 11.12
C GLN A 48 -2.91 -22.16 10.29
N ARG A 49 -3.75 -21.28 10.88
CA ARG A 49 -4.85 -20.64 10.15
C ARG A 49 -4.31 -19.60 9.18
N VAL A 50 -3.34 -18.80 9.62
CA VAL A 50 -2.65 -17.80 8.80
C VAL A 50 -1.90 -18.47 7.66
N ASP A 51 -1.17 -19.55 7.93
CA ASP A 51 -0.43 -20.31 6.92
C ASP A 51 -1.36 -20.92 5.86
N ARG A 52 -2.50 -21.50 6.28
CA ARG A 52 -3.50 -22.04 5.35
C ARG A 52 -4.09 -20.93 4.47
N TRP A 53 -4.36 -19.77 5.04
CA TRP A 53 -4.88 -18.63 4.30
C TRP A 53 -3.87 -18.09 3.29
N MET A 54 -2.60 -17.91 3.71
CA MET A 54 -1.52 -17.55 2.80
C MET A 54 -1.38 -18.56 1.66
N PHE A 55 -1.50 -19.86 1.95
CA PHE A 55 -1.47 -20.91 0.93
C PHE A 55 -2.63 -20.79 -0.07
N ASP A 56 -3.85 -20.56 0.40
CA ASP A 56 -5.01 -20.41 -0.47
C ASP A 56 -4.91 -19.15 -1.36
N LEU A 57 -4.42 -18.03 -0.81
CA LEU A 57 -4.14 -16.80 -1.56
C LEU A 57 -3.01 -17.00 -2.58
N GLN A 58 -1.92 -17.67 -2.20
CA GLN A 58 -0.81 -17.99 -3.10
C GLN A 58 -1.30 -18.84 -4.28
N LYS A 59 -2.13 -19.85 -4.02
CA LYS A 59 -2.74 -20.68 -5.07
C LYS A 59 -3.60 -19.86 -6.05
N GLN A 60 -4.31 -18.84 -5.56
CA GLN A 60 -5.07 -17.93 -6.43
C GLN A 60 -4.16 -17.01 -7.23
N ALA A 61 -3.11 -16.46 -6.59
CA ALA A 61 -2.13 -15.60 -7.24
C ALA A 61 -1.32 -16.31 -8.33
N ASP A 62 -1.08 -17.62 -8.18
CA ASP A 62 -0.32 -18.45 -9.13
C ASP A 62 -1.17 -18.96 -10.32
N GLN A 63 -2.43 -18.58 -10.42
CA GLN A 63 -3.27 -18.92 -11.57
C GLN A 63 -2.71 -18.31 -12.86
N VAL A 64 -2.95 -18.98 -13.99
CA VAL A 64 -2.55 -18.47 -15.31
C VAL A 64 -3.31 -17.16 -15.60
N PRO A 65 -2.61 -16.03 -15.83
CA PRO A 65 -3.26 -14.75 -16.08
C PRO A 65 -4.04 -14.73 -17.39
N ASN A 66 -5.34 -14.44 -17.31
CA ASN A 66 -6.21 -14.17 -18.44
C ASN A 66 -7.35 -13.22 -17.99
N THR A 67 -8.16 -12.71 -18.92
CA THR A 67 -9.20 -11.72 -18.61
C THR A 67 -10.17 -12.16 -17.50
N ALA A 68 -10.45 -13.46 -17.35
CA ALA A 68 -11.34 -13.97 -16.31
C ALA A 68 -10.65 -14.13 -14.95
N THR A 69 -9.36 -14.46 -14.92
CA THR A 69 -8.61 -14.72 -13.68
C THR A 69 -7.90 -13.48 -13.14
N LEU A 70 -7.61 -12.49 -13.98
CA LEU A 70 -6.85 -11.29 -13.62
C LEU A 70 -7.37 -10.56 -12.38
N PRO A 71 -8.69 -10.29 -12.23
CA PRO A 71 -9.20 -9.63 -11.02
C PRO A 71 -8.91 -10.42 -9.75
N ALA A 72 -9.09 -11.75 -9.78
CA ALA A 72 -8.84 -12.62 -8.64
C ALA A 72 -7.34 -12.71 -8.30
N ILE A 73 -6.47 -12.75 -9.31
CA ILE A 73 -5.01 -12.75 -9.11
C ILE A 73 -4.56 -11.44 -8.43
N LEU A 74 -5.06 -10.28 -8.90
CA LEU A 74 -4.70 -8.98 -8.32
C LEU A 74 -5.19 -8.81 -6.88
N ASP A 75 -6.42 -9.24 -6.59
CA ASP A 75 -6.96 -9.26 -5.22
C ASP A 75 -6.15 -10.19 -4.31
N ALA A 76 -5.84 -11.41 -4.79
CA ALA A 76 -5.04 -12.38 -4.05
C ALA A 76 -3.63 -11.85 -3.75
N LEU A 77 -2.94 -11.25 -4.71
CA LEU A 77 -1.63 -10.62 -4.51
C LEU A 77 -1.68 -9.47 -3.50
N THR A 78 -2.76 -8.68 -3.51
CA THR A 78 -2.95 -7.58 -2.56
C THR A 78 -3.08 -8.10 -1.13
N ARG A 79 -3.98 -9.06 -0.92
CA ARG A 79 -4.23 -9.66 0.40
C ARG A 79 -3.02 -10.45 0.89
N LEU A 80 -2.35 -11.20 0.00
CA LEU A 80 -1.18 -12.00 0.34
C LEU A 80 -0.01 -11.13 0.80
N GLY A 81 0.28 -10.03 0.09
CA GLY A 81 1.36 -9.11 0.46
C GLY A 81 1.11 -8.46 1.82
N ASP A 82 -0.12 -7.95 2.07
CA ASP A 82 -0.49 -7.36 3.37
C ASP A 82 -0.42 -8.41 4.50
N LEU A 83 -0.86 -9.65 4.24
CA LEU A 83 -0.80 -10.76 5.18
C LEU A 83 0.64 -11.18 5.53
N GLN A 84 1.50 -11.32 4.51
CA GLN A 84 2.92 -11.63 4.68
C GLN A 84 3.62 -10.53 5.49
N PHE A 85 3.39 -9.26 5.13
CA PHE A 85 3.96 -8.11 5.81
C PHE A 85 3.62 -8.10 7.29
N ARG A 86 2.32 -8.22 7.62
CA ARG A 86 1.81 -8.26 9.00
C ARG A 86 2.28 -9.48 9.79
N SER A 87 2.58 -10.58 9.09
CA SER A 87 3.12 -11.80 9.70
C SER A 87 4.64 -11.75 9.90
N GLY A 88 5.30 -10.63 9.54
CA GLY A 88 6.75 -10.47 9.62
C GLY A 88 7.53 -11.17 8.50
N LEU A 89 6.85 -11.69 7.49
CA LEU A 89 7.44 -12.31 6.30
C LEU A 89 7.78 -11.21 5.27
N ILE A 90 8.67 -10.30 5.67
CA ILE A 90 8.90 -9.04 4.93
C ILE A 90 9.51 -9.28 3.56
N ARG A 91 10.37 -10.29 3.41
CA ARG A 91 10.98 -10.63 2.12
C ARG A 91 9.92 -11.15 1.15
N GLU A 92 9.09 -12.09 1.60
CA GLU A 92 7.99 -12.65 0.84
C GLU A 92 6.97 -11.56 0.44
N ALA A 93 6.64 -10.65 1.38
CA ALA A 93 5.78 -9.50 1.08
C ALA A 93 6.35 -8.62 -0.04
N SER A 94 7.66 -8.33 0.01
CA SER A 94 8.33 -7.54 -1.03
C SER A 94 8.25 -8.20 -2.41
N GLU A 95 8.43 -9.52 -2.47
CA GLU A 95 8.32 -10.30 -3.70
C GLU A 95 6.89 -10.29 -4.25
N THR A 96 5.89 -10.43 -3.37
CA THR A 96 4.48 -10.37 -3.75
C THR A 96 4.08 -8.98 -4.27
N HIS A 97 4.55 -7.91 -3.63
CA HIS A 97 4.33 -6.54 -4.12
C HIS A 97 5.00 -6.31 -5.48
N GLN A 98 6.22 -6.82 -5.68
CA GLN A 98 6.89 -6.75 -6.98
C GLN A 98 6.11 -7.50 -8.07
N LYS A 99 5.63 -8.72 -7.79
CA LYS A 99 4.78 -9.48 -8.73
C LYS A 99 3.53 -8.70 -9.12
N ARG A 100 2.88 -8.01 -8.17
CA ARG A 100 1.70 -7.17 -8.45
C ARG A 100 2.05 -5.96 -9.33
N ILE A 101 3.18 -5.29 -9.03
CA ILE A 101 3.70 -4.19 -9.85
C ILE A 101 3.93 -4.66 -11.29
N ASP A 102 4.61 -5.79 -11.48
CA ASP A 102 4.92 -6.33 -12.80
C ASP A 102 3.66 -6.69 -13.59
N LEU A 103 2.69 -7.34 -12.92
CA LEU A 103 1.42 -7.71 -13.54
C LEU A 103 0.61 -6.48 -13.97
N LEU A 104 0.50 -5.45 -13.13
CA LEU A 104 -0.18 -4.21 -13.51
C LEU A 104 0.54 -3.51 -14.67
N GLY A 105 1.87 -3.53 -14.70
CA GLY A 105 2.66 -3.01 -15.80
C GLY A 105 2.39 -3.74 -17.12
N ASP A 106 2.29 -5.07 -17.07
CA ASP A 106 1.92 -5.91 -18.22
C ASP A 106 0.51 -5.62 -18.72
N ILE A 107 -0.47 -5.43 -17.81
CA ILE A 107 -1.84 -5.07 -18.16
C ILE A 107 -1.86 -3.67 -18.81
N ALA A 108 -1.21 -2.68 -18.19
CA ALA A 108 -1.16 -1.31 -18.68
C ALA A 108 -0.66 -1.22 -20.14
N ARG A 109 0.32 -2.04 -20.52
CA ARG A 109 0.84 -2.09 -21.90
C ARG A 109 -0.16 -2.67 -22.92
N ARG A 110 -1.14 -3.47 -22.47
CA ARG A 110 -2.08 -4.23 -23.32
C ARG A 110 -3.48 -3.64 -23.37
N VAL A 111 -3.85 -2.79 -22.41
CA VAL A 111 -5.17 -2.15 -22.38
C VAL A 111 -5.23 -0.89 -23.24
N ARG A 112 -6.47 -0.44 -23.48
CA ARG A 112 -6.78 0.80 -24.17
C ARG A 112 -6.13 2.01 -23.46
N PRO A 113 -5.64 3.02 -24.19
CA PRO A 113 -4.90 4.15 -23.62
C PRO A 113 -5.62 4.86 -22.46
N GLU A 114 -6.95 4.92 -22.49
CA GLU A 114 -7.76 5.63 -21.51
C GLU A 114 -7.75 4.96 -20.13
N LEU A 115 -7.46 3.66 -20.07
CA LEU A 115 -7.40 2.90 -18.81
C LEU A 115 -5.99 2.88 -18.20
N ARG A 116 -4.96 3.27 -18.96
CA ARG A 116 -3.56 3.20 -18.52
C ARG A 116 -3.25 4.10 -17.32
N PRO A 117 -3.72 5.36 -17.25
CA PRO A 117 -3.38 6.24 -16.14
C PRO A 117 -3.76 5.65 -14.78
N GLY A 118 -4.96 5.06 -14.65
CA GLY A 118 -5.39 4.45 -13.39
C GLY A 118 -4.55 3.24 -12.97
N LEU A 119 -4.16 2.39 -13.94
CA LEU A 119 -3.31 1.22 -13.65
C LEU A 119 -1.87 1.62 -13.29
N VAL A 120 -1.34 2.66 -13.94
CA VAL A 120 -0.01 3.21 -13.64
C VAL A 120 -0.02 3.90 -12.26
N ASP A 121 -1.08 4.64 -11.95
CA ASP A 121 -1.25 5.24 -10.63
C ASP A 121 -1.30 4.20 -9.51
N GLU A 122 -2.04 3.10 -9.71
CA GLU A 122 -2.08 1.98 -8.79
C GLU A 122 -0.70 1.30 -8.67
N GLN A 123 0.02 1.14 -9.78
CA GLN A 123 1.38 0.61 -9.77
C GLN A 123 2.33 1.48 -8.94
N TRP A 124 2.27 2.80 -9.09
CA TRP A 124 3.05 3.73 -8.27
C TRP A 124 2.67 3.62 -6.79
N ALA A 125 1.38 3.58 -6.46
CA ALA A 125 0.92 3.46 -5.07
C ALA A 125 1.50 2.21 -4.36
N ILE A 126 1.63 1.08 -5.06
CA ILE A 126 2.18 -0.17 -4.48
C ILE A 126 3.66 -0.01 -4.08
N HIS A 127 4.41 0.87 -4.73
CA HIS A 127 5.81 1.12 -4.36
C HIS A 127 5.94 1.67 -2.93
N TYR A 128 4.89 2.26 -2.37
CA TYR A 128 4.89 2.68 -0.96
C TYR A 128 5.03 1.46 -0.02
N ASN A 129 4.26 0.40 -0.27
CA ASN A 129 4.38 -0.85 0.51
C ASN A 129 5.76 -1.51 0.31
N LEU A 130 6.30 -1.43 -0.91
CA LEU A 130 7.63 -1.94 -1.21
C LEU A 130 8.72 -1.14 -0.48
N ALA A 131 8.57 0.18 -0.37
CA ALA A 131 9.44 1.04 0.43
C ALA A 131 9.40 0.66 1.92
N CYS A 132 8.21 0.39 2.47
CA CYS A 132 8.08 -0.13 3.83
C CYS A 132 8.81 -1.46 4.02
N CYS A 133 8.67 -2.39 3.07
CA CYS A 133 9.39 -3.67 3.12
C CYS A 133 10.92 -3.46 3.09
N PHE A 134 11.44 -2.65 2.17
CA PHE A 134 12.87 -2.39 2.07
C PHE A 134 13.44 -1.66 3.29
N SER A 135 12.69 -0.72 3.85
CA SER A 135 13.04 -0.08 5.12
C SER A 135 13.25 -1.12 6.22
N LEU A 136 12.27 -2.01 6.43
CA LEU A 136 12.33 -3.06 7.46
C LEU A 136 13.43 -4.11 7.20
N LEU A 137 13.81 -4.33 5.94
CA LEU A 137 14.93 -5.20 5.56
C LEU A 137 16.30 -4.51 5.70
N GLY A 138 16.34 -3.21 6.00
CA GLY A 138 17.58 -2.42 6.05
C GLY A 138 18.13 -2.07 4.65
N GLU A 139 17.35 -2.26 3.59
CA GLU A 139 17.72 -1.98 2.20
C GLU A 139 17.43 -0.51 1.84
N ALA A 140 18.11 0.42 2.53
CA ALA A 140 17.76 1.84 2.54
C ALA A 140 17.68 2.50 1.15
N GLU A 141 18.66 2.24 0.28
CA GLU A 141 18.69 2.81 -1.07
C GLU A 141 17.46 2.39 -1.90
N LYS A 142 17.11 1.11 -1.86
CA LYS A 142 15.90 0.61 -2.53
C LYS A 142 14.63 1.16 -1.90
N GLY A 143 14.62 1.31 -0.58
CA GLY A 143 13.52 1.92 0.15
C GLY A 143 13.24 3.36 -0.30
N LEU A 144 14.28 4.19 -0.40
CA LEU A 144 14.16 5.56 -0.90
C LEU A 144 13.71 5.61 -2.37
N GLN A 145 14.27 4.76 -3.23
CA GLN A 145 13.88 4.71 -4.64
C GLN A 145 12.41 4.29 -4.83
N ALA A 146 11.95 3.29 -4.08
CA ALA A 146 10.56 2.87 -4.10
C ALA A 146 9.65 3.97 -3.57
N LEU A 147 10.06 4.66 -2.49
CA LEU A 147 9.30 5.75 -1.91
C LEU A 147 9.16 6.93 -2.88
N GLU A 148 10.23 7.32 -3.57
CA GLU A 148 10.20 8.33 -4.64
C GLU A 148 9.20 7.94 -5.74
N THR A 149 9.27 6.69 -6.20
CA THR A 149 8.35 6.18 -7.22
C THR A 149 6.89 6.25 -6.75
N SER A 150 6.65 5.98 -5.47
CA SER A 150 5.29 6.00 -4.92
C SER A 150 4.67 7.38 -4.87
N LEU A 151 5.47 8.43 -4.72
CA LEU A 151 5.00 9.83 -4.68
C LEU A 151 4.49 10.33 -6.04
N ALA A 152 4.73 9.58 -7.13
CA ALA A 152 4.07 9.84 -8.41
C ALA A 152 2.57 9.46 -8.39
N SER A 153 2.12 8.64 -7.43
CA SER A 153 0.70 8.31 -7.29
C SER A 153 -0.10 9.47 -6.71
N THR A 154 -1.31 9.65 -7.22
CA THR A 154 -2.33 10.57 -6.71
C THR A 154 -2.81 10.25 -5.29
N THR A 155 -2.54 9.03 -4.80
CA THR A 155 -3.02 8.54 -3.50
C THR A 155 -1.97 8.61 -2.39
N ILE A 156 -0.69 8.72 -2.74
CA ILE A 156 0.42 8.74 -1.78
C ILE A 156 0.88 10.17 -1.58
N ARG A 157 1.02 10.58 -0.33
CA ARG A 157 1.44 11.92 0.04
C ARG A 157 2.69 11.86 0.91
N LEU A 158 3.58 12.85 0.75
CA LEU A 158 4.84 12.90 1.49
C LEU A 158 4.62 12.84 3.00
N GLU A 159 3.54 13.45 3.52
CA GLU A 159 3.22 13.45 4.94
C GLU A 159 3.02 12.04 5.51
N MET A 160 2.56 11.09 4.69
CA MET A 160 2.46 9.67 5.09
C MET A 160 3.86 9.15 5.46
N ALA A 161 4.83 9.39 4.58
CA ALA A 161 6.20 8.92 4.76
C ALA A 161 6.93 9.53 5.96
N LEU A 162 6.55 10.75 6.36
CA LEU A 162 7.15 11.46 7.49
C LEU A 162 6.80 10.81 8.85
N VAL A 163 5.67 10.11 8.95
CA VAL A 163 5.16 9.59 10.23
C VAL A 163 5.03 8.07 10.27
N ASP A 164 5.14 7.39 9.12
CA ASP A 164 4.96 5.95 9.02
C ASP A 164 5.99 5.16 9.85
N GLY A 165 5.54 4.30 10.76
CA GLY A 165 6.42 3.52 11.61
C GLY A 165 7.37 2.62 10.83
N ASP A 166 6.93 2.07 9.70
CA ASP A 166 7.70 1.10 8.92
C ASP A 166 8.86 1.76 8.16
N LEU A 167 8.75 3.06 7.87
CA LEU A 167 9.77 3.87 7.22
C LEU A 167 10.77 4.50 8.22
N LYS A 168 10.66 4.19 9.51
CA LYS A 168 11.52 4.78 10.56
C LYS A 168 13.01 4.63 10.24
N LEU A 169 13.45 3.47 9.77
CA LEU A 169 14.86 3.22 9.45
C LEU A 169 15.37 4.09 8.29
N LEU A 170 14.51 4.45 7.33
CA LEU A 170 14.87 5.43 6.29
C LEU A 170 15.00 6.83 6.87
N ARG A 171 14.15 7.22 7.84
CA ARG A 171 14.21 8.54 8.47
C ARG A 171 15.42 8.78 9.34
N GLU A 172 16.03 7.72 9.83
CA GLU A 172 17.26 7.75 10.63
C GLU A 172 18.52 7.88 9.77
N ARG A 173 18.39 7.89 8.44
CA ARG A 173 19.50 8.06 7.50
C ARG A 173 19.96 9.51 7.44
N ASP A 174 21.27 9.72 7.31
CA ASP A 174 21.87 11.05 7.19
C ASP A 174 21.35 11.81 5.95
N GLU A 175 21.05 11.08 4.87
CA GLU A 175 20.51 11.62 3.63
C GLU A 175 19.02 12.00 3.69
N TRP A 176 18.28 11.59 4.73
CA TRP A 176 16.83 11.79 4.82
C TRP A 176 16.39 13.26 4.76
N PRO A 177 17.00 14.21 5.50
CA PRO A 177 16.60 15.62 5.43
C PRO A 177 16.76 16.22 4.03
N ALA A 178 17.84 15.87 3.34
CA ALA A 178 18.08 16.31 1.96
C ALA A 178 17.07 15.69 0.99
N TRP A 179 16.75 14.40 1.19
CA TRP A 179 15.74 13.70 0.42
C TRP A 179 14.35 14.36 0.57
N VAL A 180 13.92 14.66 1.80
CA VAL A 180 12.63 15.33 2.07
C VAL A 180 12.58 16.71 1.42
N ALA A 181 13.62 17.52 1.57
CA ALA A 181 13.67 18.86 0.98
C ALA A 181 13.52 18.82 -0.54
N ARG A 182 14.18 17.85 -1.19
CA ARG A 182 14.03 17.61 -2.64
C ARG A 182 12.59 17.23 -2.99
N MET A 183 12.00 16.24 -2.31
CA MET A 183 10.62 15.82 -2.57
C MET A 183 9.60 16.94 -2.34
N GLN A 184 9.80 17.78 -1.32
CA GLN A 184 8.95 18.97 -1.09
C GLN A 184 9.03 19.94 -2.25
N SER A 185 10.24 20.21 -2.77
CA SER A 185 10.42 21.10 -3.92
C SER A 185 9.80 20.56 -5.21
N GLU A 186 9.88 19.25 -5.44
CA GLU A 186 9.28 18.58 -6.60
C GLU A 186 7.76 18.49 -6.49
N SER A 187 7.23 18.38 -5.26
CA SER A 187 5.78 18.39 -4.98
C SER A 187 5.15 19.79 -4.99
N GLY A 188 5.94 20.86 -5.09
CA GLY A 188 5.43 22.24 -5.20
C GLY A 188 4.59 22.38 -6.48
N GLN A 189 3.26 22.44 -6.39
CA GLN A 189 2.50 23.66 -6.10
C GLN A 189 3.05 24.94 -6.77
N SER A 190 3.60 24.81 -7.97
CA SER A 190 3.65 25.89 -8.97
C SER A 190 2.47 25.74 -9.93
N ARG A 191 1.23 25.82 -9.42
CA ARG A 191 0.13 26.28 -10.26
C ARG A 191 0.28 27.81 -10.25
N PRO A 192 0.55 28.48 -11.38
CA PRO A 192 0.46 29.94 -11.36
C PRO A 192 -0.95 30.27 -10.89
N GLU A 193 -1.05 31.00 -9.78
CA GLU A 193 -2.26 31.74 -9.47
C GLU A 193 -2.62 32.53 -10.73
N GLU A 194 -3.82 32.29 -11.26
CA GLU A 194 -4.41 33.20 -12.21
C GLU A 194 -4.33 34.59 -11.59
N ALA A 195 -3.54 35.46 -12.21
CA ALA A 195 -3.49 36.86 -11.83
C ALA A 195 -4.93 37.37 -11.77
N PRO A 196 -5.34 38.11 -10.73
CA PRO A 196 -6.62 38.76 -10.76
C PRO A 196 -6.57 39.75 -11.93
N THR A 197 -7.43 39.57 -12.93
CA THR A 197 -7.74 40.64 -13.87
C THR A 197 -8.48 41.72 -13.11
N GLU A 198 -7.72 42.59 -12.44
CA GLU A 198 -8.16 43.92 -12.09
C GLU A 198 -8.52 44.67 -13.37
N GLY A 199 -9.66 45.34 -13.35
CA GLY A 199 -10.33 45.85 -14.52
C GLY A 199 -9.65 47.06 -15.17
N GLU A 200 -9.85 47.15 -16.48
CA GLU A 200 -10.07 48.42 -17.17
C GLU A 200 -11.52 48.30 -17.69
N GLY A 201 -12.49 49.13 -17.33
CA GLY A 201 -12.44 50.58 -17.29
C GLY A 201 -13.62 51.04 -18.14
N GLU A 202 -14.59 51.68 -17.50
CA GLU A 202 -15.63 52.47 -18.16
C GLU A 202 -15.08 53.26 -19.35
N ARG A 203 -15.76 53.18 -20.50
CA ARG A 203 -15.95 54.34 -21.37
C ARG A 203 -17.06 54.12 -22.42
N ARG A 204 -18.19 54.78 -22.13
CA ARG A 204 -19.22 55.34 -23.02
C ARG A 204 -20.22 54.41 -23.68
#